data_AF-A0A7V9ZWL6-F1
#
_entry.id   AF-A0A7V9ZWL6-F1
#
_cell.length_a   1.000
_cell.length_b   1.000
_cell.length_c   1.000
_cell.angle_alpha   90.00
_cell.angle_beta   90.00
_cell.angle_gamma   90.00
#
_symmetry.space_group_name_H-M   'P 1'
#
loop_
_entity.id
_entity.type
_entity.pdbx_description
1 polymer ?
#
loop_
_entity_poly.entity_id
_entity_poly.type
_entity_poly.pdbx_seq_one_letter_code
_entity_poly.pdbx_strand_id
1 'polypeptide(L)'
;MASIAEPVLTATPVVVHRPWWRGKLVQVAGIVALMYVASRMWALEYPWPSSLVWTELPFHLDDFQIWLLDERGKTDQGIVFTVFEAFSNSIDRFVEWFTRFLLWMTWLGTTIAGVALVLRFGGVRAALLTLFAFATFALTGLWEESMQTLALMLVAVALSLIVGIPLGVLAGRSNRFNRAITPVLDAMQIVPAFAY
;
A
#
# COMPACT_ATOMS: atom_id res chain seq x y z
N MET A 1 28.27 49.24 50.38
CA MET A 1 28.97 48.01 49.94
C MET A 1 28.52 47.72 48.51
N ALA A 2 29.40 47.96 47.54
CA ALA A 2 29.12 47.84 46.11
C ALA A 2 29.07 46.36 45.70
N SER A 3 27.96 45.94 45.10
CA SER A 3 27.81 44.63 44.45
C SER A 3 28.47 44.71 43.07
N ILE A 4 29.56 43.97 42.89
CA ILE A 4 30.25 43.82 41.62
C ILE A 4 29.42 42.85 40.78
N ALA A 5 28.90 43.31 39.64
CA ALA A 5 28.27 42.46 38.65
C ALA A 5 29.37 41.69 37.90
N GLU A 6 29.37 40.35 38.01
CA GLU A 6 30.26 39.50 37.22
C GLU A 6 29.82 39.48 35.75
N PRO A 7 30.75 39.57 34.79
CA PRO A 7 30.41 39.52 33.37
C PRO A 7 30.00 38.09 32.99
N VAL A 8 28.77 37.94 32.48
CA VAL A 8 28.28 36.67 31.90
C VAL A 8 29.12 36.36 30.66
N LEU A 9 30.06 35.41 30.81
CA LEU A 9 30.79 34.84 29.69
C LEU A 9 29.80 34.10 28.80
N THR A 10 29.44 34.69 27.66
CA THR A 10 28.70 34.00 26.61
C THR A 10 29.60 32.91 26.03
N ALA A 11 29.43 31.67 26.49
CA ALA A 11 30.08 30.52 25.89
C ALA A 11 29.69 30.47 24.41
N THR A 12 30.64 30.72 23.51
CA THR A 12 30.44 30.50 22.09
C THR A 12 30.08 29.02 21.88
N PRO A 13 29.01 28.68 21.13
CA PRO A 13 28.68 27.29 20.89
C PRO A 13 29.87 26.64 20.18
N VAL A 14 30.52 25.71 20.86
CA VAL A 14 31.57 24.90 20.26
C VAL A 14 30.90 24.08 19.17
N VAL A 15 31.07 24.48 17.91
CA VAL A 15 30.67 23.68 16.75
C VAL A 15 31.56 22.45 16.76
N VAL A 16 31.07 21.36 17.35
CA VAL A 16 31.74 20.07 17.27
C VAL A 16 31.65 19.63 15.82
N HIS A 17 32.69 19.91 15.03
CA HIS A 17 32.84 19.37 13.70
C HIS A 17 32.85 17.85 13.79
N ARG A 18 31.69 17.23 13.58
CA ARG A 18 31.63 15.78 13.37
C ARG A 18 32.28 15.52 12.02
N PRO A 19 33.39 14.77 11.95
CA PRO A 19 34.02 14.50 10.68
C PRO A 19 33.02 13.78 9.78
N TRP A 20 33.01 14.17 8.51
CA TRP A 20 32.03 13.74 7.51
C TRP A 20 31.88 12.20 7.44
N TRP A 21 32.94 11.44 7.73
CA TRP A 21 32.95 9.98 7.79
C TRP A 21 32.19 9.34 8.97
N ARG A 22 31.81 10.10 10.01
CA ARG A 22 30.98 9.59 11.14
C ARG A 22 29.48 9.77 10.91
N GLY A 23 29.07 10.27 9.74
CA GLY A 23 27.66 10.30 9.36
C GLY A 23 27.12 8.88 9.22
N LYS A 24 25.93 8.61 9.77
CA LYS A 24 25.29 7.28 9.67
C LYS A 24 25.21 6.79 8.21
N LEU A 25 24.98 7.71 7.26
CA LEU A 25 24.97 7.42 5.83
C LEU A 25 26.33 6.97 5.28
N VAL A 26 27.42 7.62 5.70
CA VAL A 26 28.78 7.25 5.25
C VAL A 26 29.20 5.91 5.86
N GLN A 27 28.79 5.63 7.10
CA GLN A 27 29.02 4.34 7.74
C GLN A 27 28.23 3.22 7.06
N VAL A 28 26.95 3.44 6.75
CA VAL A 28 26.13 2.46 6.03
C VAL A 28 26.68 2.23 4.62
N ALA A 29 27.03 3.29 3.88
CA ALA A 29 27.64 3.16 2.56
C ALA A 29 28.98 2.42 2.63
N GLY A 30 29.80 2.68 3.65
CA GLY A 30 31.06 1.97 3.90
C GLY A 30 30.84 0.49 4.21
N ILE A 31 29.85 0.15 5.05
CA ILE A 31 29.49 -1.24 5.36
C ILE A 31 28.98 -1.96 4.10
N VAL A 32 28.09 -1.34 3.32
CA VAL A 32 27.56 -1.93 2.08
C VAL A 32 28.67 -2.12 1.05
N ALA A 33 29.56 -1.14 0.87
CA ALA A 33 30.71 -1.26 -0.02
C ALA A 33 31.66 -2.38 0.45
N LEU A 34 31.90 -2.49 1.76
CA LEU A 34 32.70 -3.56 2.34
C LEU A 34 32.03 -4.93 2.15
N MET A 35 30.72 -5.05 2.37
CA MET A 35 29.95 -6.27 2.11
C MET A 35 29.98 -6.67 0.64
N TYR A 36 29.87 -5.71 -0.29
CA TYR A 36 29.94 -5.96 -1.72
C TYR A 36 31.36 -6.38 -2.16
N VAL A 37 32.40 -5.69 -1.67
CA VAL A 37 33.79 -6.07 -1.98
C VAL A 37 34.09 -7.45 -1.40
N ALA A 38 33.70 -7.70 -0.15
CA ALA A 38 33.84 -9.00 0.49
C ALA A 38 33.09 -10.10 -0.28
N SER A 39 31.86 -9.83 -0.74
CA SER A 39 31.10 -10.81 -1.52
C SER A 39 31.72 -11.07 -2.89
N ARG A 40 32.24 -10.05 -3.58
CA ARG A 40 32.91 -10.22 -4.88
C ARG A 40 34.27 -10.90 -4.77
N MET A 41 35.01 -10.64 -3.68
CA MET A 41 36.28 -11.32 -3.39
C MET A 41 36.06 -12.79 -3.03
N TRP A 42 35.11 -13.10 -2.13
CA TRP A 42 34.81 -14.49 -1.74
C TRP A 42 34.03 -15.29 -2.77
N ALA A 43 33.25 -14.65 -3.65
CA ALA A 43 32.49 -15.36 -4.69
C ALA A 43 33.37 -16.15 -5.68
N LEU A 44 34.66 -15.83 -5.78
CA LEU A 44 35.62 -16.55 -6.63
C LEU A 44 36.26 -17.76 -5.94
N GLU A 45 36.25 -17.80 -4.60
CA GLU A 45 36.95 -18.81 -3.80
C GLU A 45 36.00 -19.82 -3.14
N TYR A 46 34.79 -19.37 -2.78
CA TYR A 46 33.77 -20.20 -2.15
C TYR A 46 32.41 -19.93 -2.82
N PRO A 47 32.04 -20.70 -3.86
CA PRO A 47 30.66 -20.70 -4.32
C PRO A 47 29.74 -21.11 -3.16
N TRP A 48 28.51 -20.61 -3.18
CA TRP A 48 27.51 -21.01 -2.19
C TRP A 48 27.46 -22.54 -2.09
N PRO A 49 27.58 -23.12 -0.87
CA PRO A 49 27.68 -24.56 -0.71
C PRO A 49 26.45 -25.25 -1.28
N SER A 50 26.66 -26.12 -2.27
CA SER A 50 25.58 -26.85 -2.96
C SER A 50 24.74 -27.71 -2.02
N SER A 51 25.31 -28.11 -0.87
CA SER A 51 24.60 -28.84 0.20
C SER A 51 23.56 -28.00 0.97
N LEU A 52 23.68 -26.67 0.95
CA LEU A 52 22.72 -25.75 1.58
C LEU A 52 21.72 -25.19 0.56
N VAL A 53 21.90 -25.49 -0.74
CA VAL A 53 20.89 -25.18 -1.75
C VAL A 53 19.79 -26.22 -1.64
N TRP A 54 18.60 -25.79 -1.27
CA TRP A 54 17.43 -26.64 -1.33
C TRP A 54 16.94 -26.73 -2.79
N THR A 55 17.57 -27.61 -3.57
CA THR A 55 17.30 -27.80 -5.00
C THR A 55 15.88 -28.25 -5.28
N GLU A 56 15.25 -28.91 -4.31
CA GLU A 56 13.89 -29.45 -4.44
C GLU A 56 12.78 -28.44 -4.12
N LEU A 57 13.10 -27.34 -3.44
CA LEU A 57 12.10 -26.34 -3.04
C LEU A 57 11.31 -25.75 -4.22
N PRO A 58 11.95 -25.34 -5.33
CA PRO A 58 11.22 -24.81 -6.48
C PRO A 58 10.18 -25.80 -7.01
N PHE A 59 10.52 -27.10 -7.08
CA PHE A 59 9.57 -28.12 -7.55
C PHE A 59 8.37 -28.25 -6.60
N HIS A 60 8.58 -28.25 -5.27
CA HIS A 60 7.48 -28.27 -4.32
C HIS A 60 6.59 -27.01 -4.37
N LEU A 61 7.20 -25.85 -4.61
CA LEU A 61 6.47 -24.60 -4.77
C LEU A 61 5.68 -24.57 -6.08
N ASP A 62 6.27 -25.05 -7.17
CA ASP A 62 5.62 -25.17 -8.48
C ASP A 62 4.46 -26.17 -8.42
N ASP A 63 4.66 -27.35 -7.80
CA ASP A 63 3.61 -28.35 -7.59
C ASP A 63 2.45 -27.78 -6.76
N PHE A 64 2.77 -27.05 -5.68
CA PHE A 64 1.75 -26.39 -4.86
C PHE A 64 1.00 -25.30 -5.65
N GLN A 65 1.71 -24.49 -6.45
CA GLN A 65 1.10 -23.47 -7.29
C GLN A 65 0.19 -24.11 -8.35
N ILE A 66 0.63 -25.17 -9.01
CA ILE A 66 -0.16 -25.91 -10.01
C ILE A 66 -1.41 -26.49 -9.36
N TRP A 67 -1.26 -27.13 -8.18
CA TRP A 67 -2.41 -27.62 -7.41
C TRP A 67 -3.40 -26.49 -7.08
N LEU A 68 -2.91 -25.33 -6.64
CA LEU A 68 -3.77 -24.18 -6.30
C LEU A 68 -4.54 -23.65 -7.53
N LEU A 69 -3.87 -23.55 -8.67
CA LEU A 69 -4.46 -23.09 -9.93
C LEU A 69 -5.48 -24.10 -10.48
N ASP A 70 -5.18 -25.39 -10.42
CA ASP A 70 -6.07 -26.47 -10.85
C ASP A 70 -7.31 -26.56 -9.95
N GLU A 71 -7.14 -26.46 -8.64
CA GLU A 71 -8.24 -26.51 -7.69
C GLU A 71 -9.21 -25.33 -7.83
N ARG A 72 -8.67 -24.13 -8.13
CA ARG A 72 -9.49 -22.95 -8.48
C ARG A 72 -10.20 -23.13 -9.84
N GLY A 73 -9.62 -23.85 -10.79
CA GLY A 73 -10.18 -24.02 -12.14
C GLY A 73 -11.30 -25.06 -12.25
N LYS A 74 -11.48 -25.92 -11.25
CA LYS A 74 -12.49 -26.99 -11.27
C LYS A 74 -13.91 -26.44 -11.13
N THR A 75 -14.89 -27.14 -11.70
CA THR A 75 -16.32 -26.83 -11.52
C THR A 75 -16.84 -27.23 -10.13
N ASP A 76 -16.27 -28.26 -9.52
CA ASP A 76 -16.60 -28.74 -8.17
C ASP A 76 -15.45 -28.42 -7.22
N GLN A 77 -15.32 -27.13 -6.90
CA GLN A 77 -14.23 -26.62 -6.07
C GLN A 77 -14.43 -27.01 -4.61
N GLY A 78 -13.32 -27.23 -3.89
CA GLY A 78 -13.36 -27.35 -2.43
C GLY A 78 -14.03 -26.13 -1.78
N ILE A 79 -14.68 -26.35 -0.63
CA ILE A 79 -15.52 -25.34 0.06
C ILE A 79 -14.85 -23.97 0.23
N VAL A 80 -13.53 -23.94 0.45
CA VAL A 80 -12.75 -22.71 0.63
C VAL A 80 -12.75 -21.88 -0.65
N PHE A 81 -12.50 -22.50 -1.80
CA PHE A 81 -12.45 -21.83 -3.10
C PHE A 81 -13.83 -21.36 -3.53
N THR A 82 -14.87 -22.18 -3.33
CA THR A 82 -16.26 -21.79 -3.62
C THR A 82 -16.68 -20.55 -2.84
N VAL A 83 -16.35 -20.47 -1.54
CA VAL A 83 -16.64 -19.30 -0.71
C VAL A 83 -15.86 -18.08 -1.17
N PHE A 84 -14.57 -18.26 -1.50
CA PHE A 84 -13.71 -17.18 -1.99
C PHE A 84 -14.19 -16.63 -3.34
N GLU A 85 -14.53 -17.50 -4.29
CA GLU A 85 -15.05 -17.09 -5.60
C GLU A 85 -16.42 -16.42 -5.48
N ALA A 86 -17.31 -16.95 -4.63
CA ALA A 86 -18.59 -16.31 -4.37
C ALA A 86 -18.41 -14.89 -3.80
N PHE A 87 -17.42 -14.69 -2.93
CA PHE A 87 -17.07 -13.38 -2.39
C PHE A 87 -16.50 -12.45 -3.47
N SER A 88 -15.48 -12.89 -4.21
CA SER A 88 -14.85 -12.10 -5.29
C SER A 88 -15.87 -11.71 -6.37
N ASN A 89 -16.66 -12.67 -6.86
CA ASN A 89 -17.73 -12.42 -7.84
C ASN A 89 -18.80 -11.46 -7.32
N SER A 90 -19.00 -11.38 -5.99
CA SER A 90 -19.93 -10.41 -5.41
C SER A 90 -19.35 -9.01 -5.39
N ILE A 91 -18.05 -8.86 -5.12
CA ILE A 91 -17.35 -7.57 -5.22
C ILE A 91 -17.30 -7.12 -6.68
N ASP A 92 -16.92 -7.99 -7.61
CA ASP A 92 -16.82 -7.66 -9.03
C ASP A 92 -18.17 -7.20 -9.59
N ARG A 93 -19.26 -7.92 -9.27
CA ARG A 93 -20.61 -7.50 -9.64
C ARG A 93 -20.98 -6.14 -9.06
N PHE A 94 -20.54 -5.83 -7.85
CA PHE A 94 -20.82 -4.53 -7.24
C PHE A 94 -20.04 -3.39 -7.89
N VAL A 95 -18.75 -3.60 -8.19
CA VAL A 95 -17.92 -2.64 -8.95
C VAL A 95 -18.49 -2.44 -10.35
N GLU A 96 -18.81 -3.52 -11.07
CA GLU A 96 -19.42 -3.42 -12.40
C GLU A 96 -20.77 -2.70 -12.37
N TRP A 97 -21.63 -3.01 -11.40
CA TRP A 97 -22.90 -2.32 -11.25
C TRP A 97 -22.70 -0.81 -11.06
N PHE A 98 -21.73 -0.41 -10.24
CA PHE A 98 -21.41 0.98 -10.01
C PHE A 98 -20.78 1.67 -11.23
N THR A 99 -19.87 0.99 -11.93
CA THR A 99 -19.30 1.47 -13.21
C THR A 99 -20.41 1.69 -14.24
N ARG A 100 -21.33 0.73 -14.41
CA ARG A 100 -22.47 0.84 -15.32
C ARG A 100 -23.38 2.00 -14.92
N PHE A 101 -23.58 2.24 -13.63
CA PHE A 101 -24.34 3.39 -13.14
C PHE A 101 -23.68 4.73 -13.54
N LEU A 102 -22.36 4.86 -13.39
CA LEU A 102 -21.63 6.05 -13.83
C LEU A 102 -21.73 6.25 -15.35
N LEU A 103 -21.51 5.20 -16.13
CA LEU A 103 -21.58 5.27 -17.59
C LEU A 103 -22.99 5.54 -18.10
N TRP A 104 -24.02 5.02 -17.43
CA TRP A 104 -25.43 5.29 -17.76
C TRP A 104 -25.78 6.77 -17.65
N MET A 105 -25.14 7.49 -16.72
CA MET A 105 -25.34 8.93 -16.54
C MET A 105 -24.65 9.78 -17.63
N THR A 106 -23.95 9.13 -18.57
CA THR A 106 -23.12 9.74 -19.63
C THR A 106 -21.98 10.60 -19.06
N TRP A 107 -21.13 11.12 -19.96
CA TRP A 107 -19.99 11.93 -19.54
C TRP A 107 -20.39 13.26 -18.88
N LEU A 108 -21.45 13.90 -19.39
CA LEU A 108 -21.96 15.16 -18.85
C LEU A 108 -22.52 14.98 -17.45
N GLY A 109 -23.40 13.99 -17.29
CA GLY A 109 -24.10 13.80 -16.01
C GLY A 109 -23.13 13.39 -14.90
N THR A 110 -22.17 12.51 -15.20
CA THR A 110 -21.12 12.14 -14.23
C THR A 110 -20.22 13.32 -13.86
N THR A 111 -19.89 14.16 -14.84
CA THR A 111 -19.08 15.35 -14.57
C THR A 111 -19.81 16.35 -13.71
N ILE A 112 -21.06 16.66 -14.04
CA ILE A 112 -21.87 17.60 -13.26
C ILE A 112 -22.10 17.07 -11.84
N ALA A 113 -22.45 15.79 -11.70
CA ALA A 113 -22.68 15.18 -10.39
C ALA A 113 -21.40 15.17 -9.53
N GLY A 114 -20.26 14.73 -10.09
CA GLY A 114 -18.98 14.70 -9.39
C GLY A 114 -18.51 16.08 -8.97
N VAL A 115 -18.59 17.05 -9.89
CA VAL A 115 -18.21 18.45 -9.61
C VAL A 115 -19.14 19.08 -8.57
N ALA A 116 -20.45 18.86 -8.66
CA ALA A 116 -21.41 19.36 -7.66
C ALA A 116 -21.17 18.76 -6.27
N LEU A 117 -20.88 17.46 -6.19
CA LEU A 117 -20.55 16.77 -4.94
C LEU A 117 -19.30 17.38 -4.30
N VAL A 118 -18.23 17.55 -5.09
CA VAL A 118 -16.98 18.14 -4.60
C VAL A 118 -17.14 19.62 -4.27
N LEU A 119 -17.94 20.38 -5.02
CA LEU A 119 -18.28 21.77 -4.66
C LEU A 119 -18.94 21.84 -3.29
N ARG A 120 -19.83 20.90 -2.98
CA ARG A 120 -20.57 20.86 -1.71
C ARG A 120 -19.68 20.53 -0.51
N PHE A 121 -18.74 19.60 -0.65
CA PHE A 121 -17.95 19.07 0.48
C PHE A 121 -16.46 19.47 0.48
N GLY A 122 -15.85 19.67 -0.69
CA GLY A 122 -14.43 20.02 -0.87
C GLY A 122 -14.17 21.46 -1.31
N GLY A 123 -15.23 22.23 -1.63
CA GLY A 123 -15.16 23.63 -2.04
C GLY A 123 -14.70 23.84 -3.48
N VAL A 124 -14.65 25.12 -3.90
CA VAL A 124 -14.46 25.52 -5.30
C VAL A 124 -13.13 25.04 -5.89
N ARG A 125 -12.03 25.11 -5.13
CA ARG A 125 -10.71 24.68 -5.63
C ARG A 125 -10.67 23.19 -5.99
N ALA A 126 -11.20 22.33 -5.10
CA ALA A 126 -11.25 20.89 -5.35
C ALA A 126 -12.21 20.55 -6.51
N ALA A 127 -13.31 21.28 -6.65
CA ALA A 127 -14.26 21.06 -7.72
C ALA A 127 -13.70 21.45 -9.09
N LEU A 128 -12.93 22.55 -9.17
CA LEU A 128 -12.20 22.92 -10.38
C LEU A 128 -11.17 21.85 -10.77
N LEU A 129 -10.45 21.28 -9.79
CA LEU A 129 -9.54 20.15 -10.04
C LEU A 129 -10.28 18.91 -10.54
N THR A 130 -11.46 18.61 -9.99
CA THR A 130 -12.30 17.48 -10.41
C THR A 130 -12.79 17.67 -11.84
N LEU A 131 -13.29 18.87 -12.16
CA LEU A 131 -13.71 19.24 -13.52
C LEU A 131 -12.55 19.09 -14.51
N PHE A 132 -11.37 19.59 -14.14
CA PHE A 132 -10.18 19.47 -14.97
C PHE A 132 -9.78 18.01 -15.19
N ALA A 133 -9.77 17.18 -14.14
CA ALA A 133 -9.45 15.75 -14.24
C ALA A 133 -10.40 15.01 -15.19
N PHE A 134 -11.71 15.22 -15.03
CA PHE A 134 -12.69 14.59 -15.90
C PHE A 134 -12.63 15.09 -17.34
N ALA A 135 -12.35 16.39 -17.54
CA ALA A 135 -12.09 16.93 -18.86
C ALA A 135 -10.87 16.26 -19.50
N THR A 136 -9.78 16.04 -18.75
CA THR A 136 -8.61 15.31 -19.25
C THR A 136 -8.98 13.90 -19.70
N PHE A 137 -9.70 13.13 -18.90
CA PHE A 137 -10.11 11.76 -19.28
C PHE A 137 -10.99 11.72 -20.53
N ALA A 138 -11.90 12.69 -20.67
CA ALA A 138 -12.73 12.83 -21.85
C ALA A 138 -11.89 13.16 -23.10
N LEU A 139 -10.92 14.08 -22.97
CA LEU A 139 -10.05 14.50 -24.07
C LEU A 139 -9.06 13.42 -24.51
N THR A 140 -8.60 12.56 -23.59
CA THR A 140 -7.70 11.46 -23.91
C THR A 140 -8.43 10.20 -24.39
N GLY A 141 -9.76 10.19 -24.41
CA GLY A 141 -10.56 9.02 -24.76
C GLY A 141 -10.50 7.88 -23.73
N LEU A 142 -10.05 8.17 -22.50
CA LEU A 142 -9.93 7.19 -21.42
C LEU A 142 -11.12 7.21 -20.46
N TRP A 143 -12.28 7.68 -20.94
CA TRP A 143 -13.45 7.88 -20.10
C TRP A 143 -13.89 6.60 -19.41
N GLU A 144 -14.07 5.50 -20.16
CA GLU A 144 -14.54 4.23 -19.62
C GLU A 144 -13.58 3.63 -18.59
N GLU A 145 -12.29 3.56 -18.93
CA GLU A 145 -11.23 3.10 -18.01
C GLU A 145 -11.15 3.95 -16.73
N SER A 146 -11.34 5.26 -16.87
CA SER A 146 -11.34 6.19 -15.72
C SER A 146 -12.58 5.99 -14.84
N MET A 147 -13.74 5.66 -15.42
CA MET A 147 -14.93 5.33 -14.62
C MET A 147 -14.78 3.99 -13.91
N GLN A 148 -14.12 3.00 -14.52
CA GLN A 148 -13.81 1.72 -13.86
C GLN A 148 -12.90 1.94 -12.64
N THR A 149 -11.82 2.71 -12.79
CA THR A 149 -10.93 3.02 -11.67
C THR A 149 -11.62 3.84 -10.58
N LEU A 150 -12.45 4.82 -10.95
CA LEU A 150 -13.24 5.60 -9.99
C LEU A 150 -14.23 4.72 -9.23
N ALA A 151 -14.93 3.83 -9.92
CA ALA A 151 -15.87 2.89 -9.33
C ALA A 151 -15.18 1.94 -8.35
N LEU A 152 -14.04 1.37 -8.75
CA LEU A 152 -13.23 0.50 -7.91
C LEU A 152 -12.79 1.22 -6.62
N MET A 153 -12.28 2.46 -6.74
CA MET A 153 -11.89 3.25 -5.56
C MET A 153 -13.06 3.55 -4.63
N LEU A 154 -14.22 3.96 -5.18
CA LEU A 154 -15.39 4.30 -4.38
C LEU A 154 -15.99 3.08 -3.68
N VAL A 155 -16.09 1.95 -4.38
CA VAL A 155 -16.55 0.68 -3.81
C VAL A 155 -15.58 0.19 -2.74
N ALA A 156 -14.26 0.24 -2.99
CA ALA A 156 -13.26 -0.15 -2.00
C ALA A 156 -13.35 0.71 -0.72
N VAL A 157 -13.48 2.04 -0.86
CA VAL A 157 -13.66 2.94 0.29
C VAL A 157 -14.98 2.63 1.02
N ALA A 158 -16.08 2.47 0.30
CA ALA A 158 -17.37 2.15 0.91
C ALA A 158 -17.31 0.84 1.70
N LEU A 159 -16.78 -0.23 1.12
CA LEU A 159 -16.60 -1.53 1.78
C LEU A 159 -15.65 -1.42 2.99
N SER A 160 -14.55 -0.66 2.86
CA SER A 160 -13.61 -0.43 3.95
C SER A 160 -14.28 0.28 5.14
N LEU A 161 -15.22 1.19 4.90
CA LEU A 161 -15.97 1.85 5.97
C LEU A 161 -17.00 0.91 6.59
N ILE A 162 -17.74 0.17 5.75
CA ILE A 162 -18.76 -0.80 6.19
C ILE A 162 -18.16 -1.87 7.10
N VAL A 163 -16.96 -2.36 6.78
CA VAL A 163 -16.28 -3.41 7.56
C VAL A 163 -15.37 -2.82 8.64
N GLY A 164 -14.61 -1.79 8.31
CA GLY A 164 -13.61 -1.18 9.18
C GLY A 164 -14.21 -0.46 10.39
N ILE A 165 -15.36 0.21 10.23
CA ILE A 165 -16.01 0.90 11.37
C ILE A 165 -16.48 -0.11 12.43
N PRO A 166 -17.26 -1.16 12.12
CA PRO A 166 -17.63 -2.18 13.10
C PRO A 166 -16.44 -2.86 13.75
N LEU A 167 -15.42 -3.25 12.97
CA LEU A 167 -14.21 -3.87 13.51
C LEU A 167 -13.45 -2.92 14.44
N GLY A 168 -13.34 -1.65 14.07
CA GLY A 168 -12.73 -0.61 14.91
C GLY A 168 -13.47 -0.39 16.22
N VAL A 169 -14.81 -0.37 16.18
CA VAL A 169 -15.65 -0.28 17.40
C VAL A 169 -15.47 -1.52 18.28
N LEU A 170 -15.44 -2.73 17.71
CA LEU A 170 -15.22 -3.97 18.47
C LEU A 170 -13.83 -4.00 19.12
N ALA A 171 -12.80 -3.56 18.40
CA ALA A 171 -11.44 -3.42 18.93
C ALA A 171 -11.37 -2.40 20.08
N GLY A 172 -12.05 -1.26 19.93
CA GLY A 172 -12.14 -0.26 21.00
C GLY A 172 -12.87 -0.74 22.26
N ARG A 173 -13.79 -1.71 22.13
CA ARG A 173 -14.57 -2.24 23.27
C ARG A 173 -13.92 -3.45 23.96
N SER A 174 -13.03 -4.18 23.31
CA SER A 174 -12.44 -5.41 23.86
C SER A 174 -10.94 -5.49 23.65
N ASN A 175 -10.20 -5.42 24.75
CA ASN A 175 -8.75 -5.62 24.76
C ASN A 175 -8.30 -6.99 24.25
N ARG A 176 -9.17 -8.01 24.33
CA ARG A 176 -8.88 -9.34 23.77
C ARG A 176 -9.07 -9.35 22.25
N PHE A 177 -10.15 -8.74 21.77
CA PHE A 177 -10.40 -8.63 20.33
C PHE A 177 -9.34 -7.77 19.66
N ASN A 178 -9.00 -6.61 20.24
CA ASN A 178 -7.93 -5.75 19.75
C ASN A 178 -6.63 -6.54 19.57
N ARG A 179 -6.16 -7.22 20.62
CA ARG A 179 -4.94 -8.05 20.55
C ARG A 179 -5.01 -9.17 19.51
N ALA A 180 -6.20 -9.71 19.24
CA ALA A 180 -6.38 -10.74 18.22
C ALA A 180 -6.35 -10.17 16.79
N ILE A 181 -6.88 -8.96 16.57
CA ILE A 181 -6.96 -8.36 15.24
C ILE A 181 -5.71 -7.55 14.87
N THR A 182 -4.96 -7.01 15.84
CA THR A 182 -3.76 -6.21 15.59
C THR A 182 -2.74 -6.89 14.67
N PRO A 183 -2.38 -8.18 14.82
CA PRO A 183 -1.44 -8.83 13.91
C PRO A 183 -1.91 -8.86 12.45
N VAL A 184 -3.23 -8.99 12.22
CA VAL A 184 -3.81 -8.97 10.87
C VAL A 184 -3.72 -7.55 10.29
N LEU A 185 -4.05 -6.54 11.10
CA LEU A 185 -3.94 -5.13 10.68
C LEU A 185 -2.49 -4.73 10.40
N ASP A 186 -1.54 -5.18 11.21
CA ASP A 186 -0.11 -4.95 11.02
C ASP A 186 0.36 -5.64 9.74
N ALA A 187 -0.05 -6.90 9.50
CA ALA A 187 0.27 -7.62 8.27
C ALA A 187 -0.26 -6.88 7.03
N MET A 188 -1.52 -6.42 7.04
CA MET A 188 -2.12 -5.66 5.94
C MET A 188 -1.40 -4.35 5.63
N GLN A 189 -0.62 -3.80 6.56
CA GLN A 189 0.13 -2.54 6.38
C GLN A 189 1.55 -2.73 5.82
N ILE A 190 2.07 -3.96 5.78
CA ILE A 190 3.47 -4.23 5.42
C ILE A 190 3.66 -5.07 4.15
N VAL A 191 2.60 -5.58 3.53
CA VAL A 191 2.72 -6.38 2.30
C VAL A 191 3.25 -5.50 1.16
N PRO A 192 4.39 -5.86 0.52
CA PRO A 192 4.92 -5.12 -0.61
C PRO A 192 3.99 -5.17 -1.82
N ALA A 193 3.96 -4.10 -2.63
CA ALA A 193 3.11 -4.00 -3.81
C ALA A 193 3.26 -5.17 -4.80
N PHE A 194 4.44 -5.81 -4.87
CA PHE A 194 4.72 -6.93 -5.78
C PHE A 194 4.08 -8.27 -5.35
N ALA A 195 3.51 -8.34 -4.14
CA ALA A 195 2.83 -9.53 -3.65
C ALA A 195 1.30 -9.48 -3.85
N TYR A 196 0.77 -8.33 -4.32
CA TYR A 196 -0.64 -8.12 -4.65
C TYR A 196 -0.89 -8.27 -6.15
#